data_AF-A0A4V1ZBF2-F1
#
_entry.id   AF-A0A4V1ZBF2-F1
#
_cell.length_a   1.000
_cell.length_b   1.000
_cell.length_c   1.000
_cell.angle_alpha   90.00
_cell.angle_beta   90.00
_cell.angle_gamma   90.00
#
_symmetry.space_group_name_H-M   'P 1'
#
loop_
_entity.id
_entity.type
_entity.pdbx_description
1 polymer ?
#
loop_
_entity_poly.entity_id
_entity_poly.type
_entity_poly.pdbx_seq_one_letter_code
_entity_poly.pdbx_strand_id
1 'polypeptide(L)'
;MKAILYNTYLLLGGIMWCFISTCMGQPSTKQHVENRRDSLLSPAEISTSYLYWYISHKSKLDRINIFQADTASDTDNYKVDFKRVNFYLNQIKKSGFVSEKYIDTLKKAYLAADEKLNLHPQNDGPIQGFEYDPILGIQEETEITQNVNEFKVISNSIKDDHAVVLGKISDTLWIRFDLSKTDKKWLINAMHPYFK
;
A
#
# COMPACT_ATOMS: atom_id res chain seq x y z
N MET A 1 -86.11 2.45 -31.98
CA MET A 1 -87.20 3.41 -31.68
C MET A 1 -86.99 3.92 -30.26
N LYS A 2 -87.21 5.22 -29.97
CA LYS A 2 -87.05 5.90 -28.65
C LYS A 2 -85.61 5.97 -28.05
N ALA A 3 -84.99 7.15 -28.17
CA ALA A 3 -84.72 8.13 -27.09
C ALA A 3 -84.66 7.65 -25.62
N ILE A 4 -83.95 8.23 -24.63
CA ILE A 4 -82.89 9.26 -24.40
C ILE A 4 -82.92 9.51 -22.85
N LEU A 5 -81.80 9.95 -22.24
CA LEU A 5 -81.62 10.74 -20.98
C LEU A 5 -80.33 10.26 -20.29
N TYR A 6 -79.20 10.98 -20.13
CA TYR A 6 -78.82 12.40 -19.90
C TYR A 6 -78.94 12.95 -18.46
N ASN A 7 -77.77 13.11 -17.81
CA ASN A 7 -77.36 14.16 -16.85
C ASN A 7 -75.80 14.21 -16.86
N THR A 8 -74.96 15.22 -16.56
CA THR A 8 -75.01 16.57 -15.93
C THR A 8 -75.25 16.60 -14.41
N TYR A 9 -74.71 17.50 -13.55
CA TYR A 9 -73.72 18.61 -13.65
C TYR A 9 -73.29 19.04 -12.19
N LEU A 10 -72.29 19.90 -11.82
CA LEU A 10 -71.18 20.65 -12.47
C LEU A 10 -70.24 21.34 -11.41
N LEU A 11 -68.90 21.29 -11.58
CA LEU A 11 -67.83 22.21 -11.06
C LEU A 11 -67.48 22.41 -9.54
N LEU A 12 -66.15 22.59 -9.32
CA LEU A 12 -65.40 23.56 -8.47
C LEU A 12 -65.22 23.47 -6.93
N GLY A 13 -64.05 23.96 -6.49
CA GLY A 13 -63.62 24.23 -5.09
C GLY A 13 -62.78 23.12 -4.45
N GLY A 14 -61.64 23.36 -3.78
CA GLY A 14 -60.87 24.58 -3.52
C GLY A 14 -59.47 24.24 -2.94
N ILE A 15 -58.54 25.21 -2.90
CA ILE A 15 -57.11 24.99 -2.56
C ILE A 15 -56.86 24.96 -1.04
N MET A 16 -56.02 24.03 -0.55
CA MET A 16 -55.11 24.32 0.56
C MET A 16 -53.81 23.49 0.47
N TRP A 17 -52.67 24.08 0.86
CA TRP A 17 -51.35 23.44 0.86
C TRP A 17 -51.15 22.49 2.05
N CYS A 18 -50.30 21.48 1.86
CA CYS A 18 -49.34 21.08 2.89
C CYS A 18 -48.05 20.54 2.24
N PHE A 19 -46.89 21.11 2.61
CA PHE A 19 -45.57 20.66 2.13
C PHE A 19 -45.01 19.56 3.04
N ILE A 20 -44.73 18.38 2.49
CA ILE A 20 -43.69 17.48 3.02
C ILE A 20 -42.82 17.04 1.84
N SER A 21 -41.68 17.72 1.67
CA SER A 21 -40.68 17.36 0.66
C SER A 21 -39.79 16.24 1.21
N THR A 22 -40.23 14.98 1.04
CA THR A 22 -39.42 13.81 1.40
C THR A 22 -38.32 13.62 0.36
N CYS A 23 -37.16 14.24 0.60
CA CYS A 23 -35.96 14.06 -0.23
C CYS A 23 -35.53 12.58 -0.23
N MET A 24 -35.79 11.87 -1.33
CA MET A 24 -35.19 10.56 -1.57
C MET A 24 -33.68 10.75 -1.81
N GLY A 25 -32.88 10.54 -0.76
CA GLY A 25 -31.43 10.64 -0.83
C GLY A 25 -30.84 9.62 -1.82
N GLN A 26 -30.11 10.11 -2.82
CA GLN A 26 -29.37 9.25 -3.74
C GLN A 26 -28.29 8.47 -2.98
N PRO A 27 -28.09 7.15 -3.25
CA PRO A 27 -26.96 6.41 -2.70
C PRO A 27 -25.61 7.04 -3.08
N SER A 28 -24.66 7.00 -2.16
CA SER A 28 -23.40 7.74 -2.25
C SER A 28 -22.42 7.15 -3.28
N THR A 29 -22.37 7.75 -4.47
CA THR A 29 -21.52 7.35 -5.61
C THR A 29 -19.99 7.45 -5.38
N LYS A 30 -19.52 7.77 -4.17
CA LYS A 30 -18.09 8.01 -3.89
C LYS A 30 -17.22 6.75 -3.97
N GLN A 31 -17.69 5.58 -3.51
CA GLN A 31 -16.88 4.36 -3.48
C GLN A 31 -16.49 3.80 -4.87
N HIS A 32 -17.22 4.12 -5.94
CA HIS A 32 -16.96 3.58 -7.28
C HIS A 32 -16.00 4.45 -8.14
N VAL A 33 -15.68 5.66 -7.69
CA VAL A 33 -14.82 6.60 -8.45
C VAL A 33 -13.34 6.46 -8.07
N GLU A 34 -13.06 6.09 -6.82
CA GLU A 34 -11.70 5.93 -6.28
C GLU A 34 -10.98 4.74 -6.95
N ASN A 35 -11.63 3.58 -6.96
CA ASN A 35 -11.12 2.31 -7.51
C ASN A 35 -10.87 2.30 -9.05
N ARG A 36 -11.12 3.42 -9.76
CA ARG A 36 -10.82 3.54 -11.21
C ARG A 36 -9.52 4.27 -11.53
N ARG A 37 -8.84 4.88 -10.55
CA ARG A 37 -7.53 5.54 -10.78
C ARG A 37 -6.35 4.57 -10.61
N ASP A 38 -6.45 3.65 -9.66
CA ASP A 38 -5.42 2.63 -9.37
C ASP A 38 -5.05 1.72 -10.55
N SER A 39 -5.94 1.51 -11.51
CA SER A 39 -5.70 0.67 -12.70
C SER A 39 -5.06 1.41 -13.87
N LEU A 40 -4.73 2.70 -13.72
CA LEU A 40 -4.22 3.57 -14.79
C LEU A 40 -2.77 4.04 -14.58
N LEU A 41 -2.21 3.91 -13.37
CA LEU A 41 -0.85 4.36 -13.07
C LEU A 41 0.20 3.53 -13.82
N SER A 42 1.18 4.21 -14.41
CA SER A 42 2.35 3.59 -15.05
C SER A 42 3.32 2.99 -14.03
N PRO A 43 4.26 2.12 -14.45
CA PRO A 43 5.29 1.58 -13.55
C PRO A 43 6.11 2.65 -12.84
N ALA A 44 6.40 3.76 -13.55
CA ALA A 44 7.13 4.90 -13.01
C ALA A 44 6.34 5.61 -11.89
N GLU A 45 5.04 5.84 -12.09
CA GLU A 45 4.16 6.43 -11.08
C GLU A 45 4.00 5.50 -9.87
N ILE A 46 3.76 4.20 -10.08
CA ILE A 46 3.67 3.21 -8.99
C ILE A 46 4.96 3.18 -8.15
N SER A 47 6.13 3.17 -8.80
CA SER A 47 7.44 3.18 -8.11
C SER A 47 7.64 4.45 -7.29
N THR A 48 7.33 5.60 -7.89
CA THR A 48 7.44 6.93 -7.25
C THR A 48 6.49 7.04 -6.06
N SER A 49 5.22 6.68 -6.23
CA SER A 49 4.20 6.71 -5.17
C SER A 49 4.50 5.72 -4.05
N TYR A 50 5.04 4.54 -4.34
CA TYR A 50 5.45 3.60 -3.29
C TYR A 50 6.61 4.13 -2.44
N LEU A 51 7.63 4.73 -3.06
CA LEU A 51 8.76 5.30 -2.33
C LEU A 51 8.32 6.45 -1.39
N TYR A 52 7.53 7.39 -1.91
CA TYR A 52 6.94 8.46 -1.08
C TYR A 52 6.00 7.91 0.00
N TRP A 53 5.18 6.90 -0.31
CA TRP A 53 4.33 6.24 0.69
C TRP A 53 5.17 5.61 1.80
N TYR A 54 6.23 4.88 1.44
CA TYR A 54 7.06 4.17 2.39
C TYR A 54 7.75 5.14 3.35
N ILE A 55 8.46 6.15 2.84
CA ILE A 55 9.17 7.14 3.67
C ILE A 55 8.20 7.94 4.56
N SER A 56 7.00 8.28 4.08
CA SER A 56 5.98 8.95 4.91
C SER A 56 5.29 8.07 5.95
N HIS A 57 5.42 6.73 5.86
CA HIS A 57 4.85 5.76 6.80
C HIS A 57 5.88 5.07 7.69
N LYS A 58 7.17 5.10 7.32
CA LYS A 58 8.27 4.37 7.96
C LYS A 58 8.35 4.56 9.47
N SER A 59 8.28 5.81 9.97
CA SER A 59 8.27 6.12 11.41
C SER A 59 7.07 5.56 12.21
N LYS A 60 6.07 4.97 11.54
CA LYS A 60 4.98 4.16 12.14
C LYS A 60 5.23 2.65 11.98
N LEU A 61 5.89 2.24 10.89
CA LEU A 61 6.26 0.86 10.62
C LEU A 61 7.39 0.39 11.56
N ASP A 62 8.42 1.22 11.78
CA ASP A 62 9.56 0.90 12.66
C ASP A 62 9.13 0.72 14.14
N ARG A 63 8.00 1.30 14.53
CA ARG A 63 7.38 1.11 15.86
C ARG A 63 6.75 -0.27 16.03
N ILE A 64 6.58 -1.03 14.95
CA ILE A 64 6.15 -2.42 14.99
C ILE A 64 7.40 -3.26 15.33
N ASN A 65 7.78 -3.27 16.61
CA ASN A 65 8.97 -4.00 17.06
C ASN A 65 8.82 -5.51 16.81
N ILE A 66 9.37 -6.02 15.71
CA ILE A 66 9.24 -7.42 15.27
C ILE A 66 10.09 -8.38 16.12
N PHE A 67 11.26 -7.95 16.59
CA PHE A 67 12.20 -8.80 17.31
C PHE A 67 12.04 -8.55 18.81
N GLN A 68 11.47 -9.51 19.53
CA GLN A 68 11.35 -9.43 20.98
C GLN A 68 12.49 -10.21 21.62
N ALA A 69 13.14 -9.64 22.64
CA ALA A 69 13.78 -10.47 23.65
C ALA A 69 12.68 -11.25 24.40
N ASP A 70 12.95 -12.49 24.78
CA ASP A 70 12.03 -13.23 25.67
C ASP A 70 11.95 -12.50 27.02
N THR A 71 10.77 -12.34 27.60
CA THR A 71 10.60 -11.27 28.62
C THR A 71 10.85 -11.75 30.04
N ALA A 72 12.13 -11.84 30.45
CA ALA A 72 12.51 -12.02 31.85
C ALA A 72 13.77 -11.24 32.29
N SER A 73 14.76 -11.04 31.42
CA SER A 73 16.10 -10.58 31.81
C SER A 73 16.91 -9.93 30.68
N ASP A 74 18.00 -9.24 31.04
CA ASP A 74 18.99 -8.72 30.10
C ASP A 74 19.89 -9.82 29.46
N THR A 75 19.56 -11.11 29.63
CA THR A 75 20.27 -12.22 28.96
C THR A 75 19.43 -12.94 27.91
N ASP A 76 18.15 -12.59 27.77
CA ASP A 76 17.20 -13.28 26.91
C ASP A 76 17.43 -13.03 25.41
N ASN A 77 17.35 -14.10 24.63
CA ASN A 77 17.65 -14.08 23.19
C ASN A 77 16.48 -13.52 22.37
N TYR A 78 16.81 -12.86 21.26
CA TYR A 78 15.86 -12.34 20.29
C TYR A 78 15.06 -13.47 19.61
N LYS A 79 13.77 -13.22 19.39
CA LYS A 79 12.81 -14.10 18.71
C LYS A 79 11.91 -13.30 17.78
N VAL A 80 11.43 -13.93 16.70
CA VAL A 80 10.58 -13.26 15.70
C VAL A 80 9.11 -13.33 16.14
N ASP A 81 8.52 -12.17 16.48
CA ASP A 81 7.08 -12.09 16.71
C ASP A 81 6.33 -12.13 15.37
N PHE A 82 5.96 -13.34 14.92
CA PHE A 82 5.20 -13.53 13.70
C PHE A 82 3.81 -12.86 13.70
N LYS A 83 3.21 -12.53 14.85
CA LYS A 83 1.97 -11.73 14.90
C LYS A 83 2.28 -10.28 14.50
N ARG A 84 3.42 -9.73 14.92
CA ARG A 84 3.92 -8.41 14.49
C ARG A 84 4.44 -8.41 13.05
N VAL A 85 5.14 -9.45 12.59
CA VAL A 85 5.52 -9.61 11.17
C VAL A 85 4.29 -9.58 10.27
N ASN A 86 3.27 -10.40 10.56
CA ASN A 86 2.05 -10.42 9.78
C ASN A 86 1.29 -9.08 9.82
N PHE A 87 1.36 -8.33 10.94
CA PHE A 87 0.80 -6.98 11.02
C PHE A 87 1.58 -5.96 10.16
N TYR A 88 2.92 -5.96 10.25
CA TYR A 88 3.83 -5.12 9.45
C TYR A 88 3.65 -5.33 7.95
N LEU A 89 3.71 -6.60 7.49
CA LEU A 89 3.49 -6.98 6.10
C LEU A 89 2.09 -6.57 5.60
N ASN A 90 1.06 -6.66 6.46
CA ASN A 90 -0.29 -6.19 6.14
C ASN A 90 -0.36 -4.66 5.97
N GLN A 91 0.44 -3.86 6.70
CA GLN A 91 0.50 -2.41 6.44
C GLN A 91 1.17 -2.10 5.08
N ILE A 92 2.26 -2.79 4.74
CA ILE A 92 2.91 -2.64 3.43
C ILE A 92 1.99 -3.06 2.30
N LYS A 93 1.28 -4.18 2.45
CA LYS A 93 0.29 -4.67 1.49
C LYS A 93 -0.86 -3.68 1.28
N LYS A 94 -1.33 -3.02 2.35
CA LYS A 94 -2.36 -1.97 2.29
C LYS A 94 -1.93 -0.68 1.58
N SER A 95 -0.65 -0.50 1.25
CA SER A 95 -0.23 0.58 0.36
C SER A 95 -0.81 0.45 -1.04
N GLY A 96 -1.17 -0.76 -1.48
CA GLY A 96 -1.75 -1.03 -2.79
C GLY A 96 -0.76 -1.02 -3.96
N PHE A 97 0.54 -0.76 -3.72
CA PHE A 97 1.58 -0.69 -4.76
C PHE A 97 2.37 -1.99 -4.96
N VAL A 98 2.38 -2.90 -3.97
CA VAL A 98 3.20 -4.12 -3.95
C VAL A 98 2.40 -5.37 -4.31
N SER A 99 3.07 -6.38 -4.86
CA SER A 99 2.49 -7.69 -5.16
C SER A 99 2.60 -8.66 -3.97
N GLU A 100 1.84 -9.76 -4.02
CA GLU A 100 2.00 -10.87 -3.05
C GLU A 100 3.44 -11.42 -3.06
N LYS A 101 4.09 -11.47 -4.23
CA LYS A 101 5.49 -11.92 -4.37
C LYS A 101 6.46 -11.05 -3.56
N TYR A 102 6.22 -9.74 -3.48
CA TYR A 102 7.03 -8.84 -2.64
C TYR A 102 6.83 -9.16 -1.16
N ILE A 103 5.57 -9.32 -0.73
CA ILE A 103 5.20 -9.68 0.65
C ILE A 103 5.76 -11.05 1.07
N ASP A 104 5.68 -12.06 0.20
CA ASP A 104 6.24 -13.39 0.43
C ASP A 104 7.77 -13.38 0.50
N THR A 105 8.44 -12.48 -0.22
CA THR A 105 9.90 -12.32 -0.18
C THR A 105 10.33 -11.77 1.19
N LEU A 106 9.65 -10.73 1.69
CA LEU A 106 9.87 -10.21 3.04
C LEU A 106 9.55 -11.25 4.12
N LYS A 107 8.44 -11.98 3.97
CA LYS A 107 8.05 -13.05 4.90
C LYS A 107 9.11 -14.15 5.01
N LYS A 108 9.76 -14.51 3.89
CA LYS A 108 10.87 -15.47 3.86
C LYS A 108 12.12 -14.93 4.58
N ALA A 109 12.41 -13.64 4.51
CA ALA A 109 13.50 -13.05 5.29
C ALA A 109 13.28 -13.18 6.80
N TYR A 110 12.05 -12.90 7.29
CA TYR A 110 11.71 -13.10 8.71
C TYR A 110 11.72 -14.57 9.15
N LEU A 111 11.28 -15.51 8.28
CA LEU A 111 11.40 -16.95 8.56
C LEU A 111 12.88 -17.38 8.66
N ALA A 112 13.73 -16.94 7.74
CA ALA A 112 15.16 -17.25 7.76
C ALA A 112 15.89 -16.63 8.97
N ALA A 113 15.44 -15.47 9.48
CA ALA A 113 15.96 -14.91 10.72
C ALA A 113 15.52 -15.72 11.96
N ASP A 114 14.28 -16.21 12.00
CA ASP A 114 13.84 -17.09 13.11
C ASP A 114 14.60 -18.43 13.10
N GLU A 115 14.76 -19.06 11.92
CA GLU A 115 15.59 -20.26 11.75
C GLU A 115 17.04 -20.02 12.23
N LYS A 116 17.64 -18.89 11.89
CA LYS A 116 18.98 -18.50 12.38
C LYS A 116 19.01 -18.29 13.88
N LEU A 117 18.08 -17.54 14.47
CA LEU A 117 18.06 -17.24 15.91
C LEU A 117 17.84 -18.49 16.76
N ASN A 118 17.10 -19.48 16.25
CA ASN A 118 16.94 -20.78 16.90
C ASN A 118 18.22 -21.66 16.82
N LEU A 119 19.07 -21.50 15.80
CA LEU A 119 20.34 -22.22 15.64
C LEU A 119 21.53 -21.51 16.31
N HIS A 120 21.51 -20.18 16.29
CA HIS A 120 22.56 -19.28 16.75
C HIS A 120 21.89 -18.11 17.51
N PRO A 121 21.56 -18.32 18.80
CA PRO A 121 20.88 -17.30 19.59
C PRO A 121 21.70 -16.02 19.70
N GLN A 122 21.03 -14.87 19.59
CA GLN A 122 21.60 -13.54 19.70
C GLN A 122 20.81 -12.74 20.75
N ASN A 123 21.49 -11.96 21.57
CA ASN A 123 20.89 -11.10 22.60
C ASN A 123 21.51 -9.68 22.65
N ASP A 124 22.47 -9.39 21.79
CA ASP A 124 23.10 -8.08 21.60
C ASP A 124 23.35 -7.81 20.11
N GLY A 125 23.45 -6.53 19.75
CA GLY A 125 23.67 -6.06 18.38
C GLY A 125 22.48 -6.21 17.42
N PRO A 126 22.64 -5.80 16.14
CA PRO A 126 21.63 -6.01 15.10
C PRO A 126 21.43 -7.50 14.77
N ILE A 127 20.19 -7.89 14.49
CA ILE A 127 19.84 -9.25 14.06
C ILE A 127 20.51 -9.57 12.71
N GLN A 128 21.11 -10.75 12.57
CA GLN A 128 21.86 -11.07 11.35
C GLN A 128 20.97 -11.19 10.09
N GLY A 129 21.20 -10.32 9.12
CA GLY A 129 20.37 -10.14 7.91
C GLY A 129 19.33 -9.03 8.02
N PHE A 130 19.31 -8.29 9.13
CA PHE A 130 18.48 -7.10 9.39
C PHE A 130 19.33 -5.93 9.93
N GLU A 131 20.62 -5.89 9.57
CA GLU A 131 21.53 -4.75 9.75
C GLU A 131 21.18 -3.57 8.83
N TYR A 132 20.26 -3.80 7.88
CA TYR A 132 19.77 -2.90 6.86
C TYR A 132 18.24 -2.82 6.95
N ASP A 133 17.66 -1.69 6.53
CA ASP A 133 16.21 -1.57 6.36
C ASP A 133 15.72 -2.63 5.34
N PRO A 134 14.74 -3.49 5.69
CA PRO A 134 14.35 -4.63 4.85
C PRO A 134 13.55 -4.26 3.60
N ILE A 135 13.19 -2.98 3.43
CA ILE A 135 12.46 -2.46 2.27
C ILE A 135 13.41 -1.70 1.35
N LEU A 136 14.27 -0.83 1.90
CA LEU A 136 15.22 -0.01 1.18
C LEU A 136 16.54 -0.74 0.86
N GLY A 137 16.92 -1.73 1.66
CA GLY A 137 18.18 -2.47 1.56
C GLY A 137 19.42 -1.66 1.96
N ILE A 138 19.26 -0.61 2.77
CA ILE A 138 20.34 0.32 3.19
C ILE A 138 20.38 0.46 4.72
N GLN A 139 21.57 0.75 5.26
CA GLN A 139 21.81 0.88 6.70
C GLN A 139 21.59 2.31 7.19
N GLU A 140 22.12 3.30 6.48
CA GLU A 140 21.89 4.73 6.76
C GLU A 140 20.81 5.30 5.84
N GLU A 141 19.58 5.34 6.34
CA GLU A 141 18.40 5.86 5.63
C GLU A 141 18.37 7.40 5.45
N THR A 142 19.33 8.12 6.04
CA THR A 142 19.44 9.59 6.02
C THR A 142 19.41 10.15 4.60
N GLU A 143 20.14 9.54 3.67
CA GLU A 143 20.24 9.99 2.28
C GLU A 143 18.90 9.88 1.53
N ILE A 144 18.10 8.84 1.78
CA ILE A 144 16.76 8.70 1.20
C ILE A 144 15.76 9.63 1.91
N THR A 145 15.73 9.60 3.23
CA THR A 145 14.72 10.32 4.02
C THR A 145 14.78 11.84 3.82
N GLN A 146 15.97 12.39 3.57
CA GLN A 146 16.16 13.81 3.23
C GLN A 146 15.86 14.09 1.75
N ASN A 147 16.36 13.26 0.83
CA ASN A 147 16.36 13.56 -0.61
C ASN A 147 15.27 12.82 -1.41
N VAL A 148 14.27 12.20 -0.76
CA VAL A 148 13.18 11.48 -1.45
C VAL A 148 12.42 12.36 -2.46
N ASN A 149 12.34 13.67 -2.20
CA ASN A 149 11.73 14.66 -3.10
C ASN A 149 12.56 14.93 -4.38
N GLU A 150 13.83 14.52 -4.39
CA GLU A 150 14.72 14.60 -5.55
C GLU A 150 14.63 13.35 -6.44
N PHE A 151 13.86 12.32 -6.03
CA PHE A 151 13.72 11.06 -6.75
C PHE A 151 13.29 11.29 -8.20
N LYS A 152 14.20 10.98 -9.12
CA LYS A 152 14.03 11.16 -10.56
C LYS A 152 14.16 9.82 -11.27
N VAL A 153 13.10 9.41 -11.97
CA VAL A 153 13.15 8.26 -12.88
C VAL A 153 14.14 8.56 -14.02
N ILE A 154 15.16 7.71 -14.15
CA ILE A 154 16.21 7.77 -15.18
C ILE A 154 15.89 6.83 -16.34
N SER A 155 15.29 5.66 -16.07
CA SER A 155 14.74 4.78 -17.09
C SER A 155 13.49 4.04 -16.62
N ASN A 156 12.63 3.72 -17.57
CA ASN A 156 11.42 2.92 -17.39
C ASN A 156 11.32 1.99 -18.61
N SER A 157 11.79 0.74 -18.45
CA SER A 157 11.73 -0.28 -19.50
C SER A 157 10.51 -1.14 -19.27
N ILE A 158 9.66 -1.28 -20.29
CA ILE A 158 8.44 -2.11 -20.24
C ILE A 158 8.54 -3.14 -21.36
N LYS A 159 8.33 -4.41 -21.01
CA LYS A 159 8.21 -5.51 -21.97
C LYS A 159 7.10 -6.45 -21.50
N ASP A 160 6.10 -6.65 -22.35
CA ASP A 160 4.93 -7.48 -22.06
C ASP A 160 4.29 -7.04 -20.72
N ASP A 161 3.97 -7.97 -19.82
CA ASP A 161 3.47 -7.67 -18.45
C ASP A 161 4.60 -7.50 -17.40
N HIS A 162 5.81 -7.12 -17.82
CA HIS A 162 6.94 -6.80 -16.95
C HIS A 162 7.47 -5.38 -17.16
N ALA A 163 7.93 -4.76 -16.09
CA ALA A 163 8.60 -3.46 -16.15
C ALA A 163 9.76 -3.35 -15.16
N VAL A 164 10.79 -2.58 -15.55
CA VAL A 164 11.93 -2.21 -14.71
C VAL A 164 12.05 -0.70 -14.70
N VAL A 165 11.91 -0.10 -13.53
CA VAL A 165 12.10 1.35 -13.32
C VAL A 165 13.40 1.55 -12.57
N LEU A 166 14.28 2.39 -13.09
CA LEU A 166 15.48 2.83 -12.40
C LEU A 166 15.34 4.32 -12.10
N GLY A 167 15.33 4.68 -10.83
CA GLY A 167 15.36 6.06 -10.36
C GLY A 167 16.65 6.40 -9.64
N LYS A 168 16.97 7.68 -9.60
CA LYS A 168 18.10 8.28 -8.90
C LYS A 168 17.57 9.13 -7.75
N ILE A 169 18.16 9.03 -6.56
CA ILE A 169 17.91 9.91 -5.42
C ILE A 169 19.03 10.94 -5.32
N SER A 170 20.28 10.49 -5.32
CA SER A 170 21.48 11.33 -5.27
C SER A 170 22.48 10.88 -6.34
N ASP A 171 23.65 11.53 -6.47
CA ASP A 171 24.70 11.04 -7.38
C ASP A 171 25.17 9.62 -7.05
N THR A 172 25.21 9.27 -5.77
CA THR A 172 25.64 8.00 -5.18
C THR A 172 24.54 6.94 -5.10
N LEU A 173 23.29 7.32 -4.82
CA LEU A 173 22.20 6.40 -4.48
C LEU A 173 21.08 6.37 -5.53
N TRP A 174 20.88 5.19 -6.08
CA TRP A 174 19.89 4.86 -7.10
C TRP A 174 18.99 3.71 -6.58
N ILE A 175 17.75 3.61 -7.06
CA ILE A 175 16.82 2.53 -6.72
C ILE A 175 16.23 1.94 -8.00
N ARG A 176 16.30 0.61 -8.10
CA ARG A 176 15.56 -0.17 -9.09
C ARG A 176 14.30 -0.74 -8.47
N PHE A 177 13.23 -0.70 -9.25
CA PHE A 177 11.96 -1.38 -8.98
C PHE A 177 11.74 -2.38 -10.11
N ASP A 178 11.46 -3.64 -9.75
CA ASP A 178 11.01 -4.66 -10.70
C ASP A 178 9.51 -4.88 -10.49
N LEU A 179 8.71 -4.69 -11.53
CA LEU A 179 7.25 -4.73 -11.49
C LEU A 179 6.69 -5.78 -12.45
N SER A 180 5.47 -6.25 -12.17
CA SER A 180 4.66 -6.98 -13.14
C SER A 180 3.23 -6.46 -13.16
N LYS A 181 2.54 -6.74 -14.25
CA LYS A 181 1.12 -6.46 -14.40
C LYS A 181 0.29 -7.63 -13.90
N THR A 182 -0.78 -7.35 -13.16
CA THR A 182 -1.73 -8.35 -12.67
C THR A 182 -3.10 -7.69 -12.63
N ASP A 183 -4.11 -8.34 -13.23
CA ASP A 183 -5.46 -7.78 -13.40
C ASP A 183 -5.48 -6.34 -13.95
N LYS A 184 -4.56 -6.09 -14.90
CA LYS A 184 -4.28 -4.80 -15.57
C LYS A 184 -3.57 -3.74 -14.71
N LYS A 185 -3.44 -3.91 -13.38
CA LYS A 185 -2.67 -3.03 -12.48
C LYS A 185 -1.18 -3.40 -12.49
N TRP A 186 -0.30 -2.40 -12.41
CA TRP A 186 1.13 -2.62 -12.15
C TRP A 186 1.41 -2.74 -10.65
N LEU A 187 2.18 -3.74 -10.25
CA LEU A 187 2.57 -4.00 -8.86
C LEU A 187 4.07 -4.29 -8.75
N ILE A 188 4.69 -3.79 -7.68
CA ILE A 188 6.11 -3.98 -7.38
C ILE A 188 6.34 -5.40 -6.86
N ASN A 189 7.29 -6.12 -7.46
CA ASN A 189 7.74 -7.45 -7.08
C ASN A 189 9.05 -7.46 -6.29
N ALA A 190 9.91 -6.47 -6.53
CA ALA A 190 11.15 -6.26 -5.81
C ALA A 190 11.55 -4.77 -5.88
N MET A 191 12.27 -4.31 -4.86
CA MET A 191 12.95 -3.01 -4.83
C MET A 191 14.38 -3.26 -4.36
N HIS A 192 15.34 -2.60 -5.01
CA HIS A 192 16.76 -2.85 -4.79
C HIS A 192 17.55 -1.54 -4.85
N PRO A 193 18.40 -1.22 -3.86
CA PRO A 193 19.31 -0.09 -3.92
C PRO A 193 20.48 -0.42 -4.86
N TYR A 194 21.00 0.61 -5.52
CA TYR A 194 22.19 0.57 -6.37
C TYR A 194 23.08 1.74 -5.96
N PHE A 195 24.27 1.42 -5.46
CA PHE A 195 25.33 2.39 -5.19
C PHE A 195 26.26 2.49 -6.40
N LYS A 196 26.83 3.66 -6.64
CA LYS A 196 27.69 3.95 -7.80
C LYS A 196 29.04 4.54 -7.39
#